data_AF-A0A924MSP3-F1
#
_entry.id   AF-A0A924MSP3-F1
#
_cell.length_a   1.000
_cell.length_b   1.000
_cell.length_c   1.000
_cell.angle_alpha   90.00
_cell.angle_beta   90.00
_cell.angle_gamma   90.00
#
_symmetry.space_group_name_H-M   'P 1'
#
loop_
_entity.id
_entity.type
_entity.pdbx_description
1 polymer ?
#
loop_
_entity_poly.entity_id
_entity_poly.type
_entity_poly.pdbx_seq_one_letter_code
_entity_poly.pdbx_strand_id
1 'polypeptide(L)'
;GLLPHFATEVSFGRRTYNARSETVHKLPSFRQPWAAGQRCIIPAEAIYESCHESGRAVRWRIWQDGEVPLGIAGLYRRWRSPQGGELLTFAMLTINADAHPLMRRMNKAGDEKRMVVILDPEDYLPWLQCGSLEAPRYFRPWNGSLLAEPAPLVRAPKVAAEPPARDEILPPKAIKPMPPPAQPPSPPPPPTQGDLF
;
A
#
# COMPACT_ATOMS: atom_id res chain seq x y z
N GLY A 1 6.18 3.15 2.17
CA GLY A 1 4.91 3.83 1.86
C GLY A 1 4.74 5.01 2.77
N LEU A 2 4.27 6.13 2.24
CA LEU A 2 4.20 7.42 2.94
C LEU A 2 3.10 7.39 4.00
N LEU A 3 3.42 7.73 5.25
CA LEU A 3 2.44 7.77 6.33
C LEU A 3 1.98 9.22 6.57
N PRO A 4 0.70 9.56 6.30
CA PRO A 4 0.16 10.86 6.67
C PRO A 4 0.01 10.99 8.19
N HIS A 5 -0.11 12.21 8.72
CA HIS A 5 -0.20 12.43 10.18
C HIS A 5 -1.35 11.68 10.86
N PHE A 6 -2.44 11.44 10.13
CA PHE A 6 -3.62 10.76 10.66
C PHE A 6 -3.51 9.23 10.60
N ALA A 7 -2.46 8.67 9.98
CA ALA A 7 -2.23 7.24 10.03
C ALA A 7 -1.84 6.83 11.44
N THR A 8 -2.51 5.81 11.98
CA THR A 8 -2.25 5.25 13.31
C THR A 8 -1.33 4.02 13.27
N GLU A 9 -1.16 3.42 12.09
CA GLU A 9 -0.39 2.20 11.89
C GLU A 9 0.50 2.28 10.65
N VAL A 10 1.67 1.63 10.73
CA VAL A 10 2.60 1.47 9.60
C VAL A 10 1.96 0.72 8.42
N SER A 11 1.01 -0.17 8.70
CA SER A 11 0.24 -0.93 7.71
C SER A 11 -0.46 -0.04 6.67
N PHE A 12 -0.78 1.21 7.04
CA PHE A 12 -1.35 2.21 6.13
C PHE A 12 -0.47 2.47 4.91
N GLY A 13 0.85 2.35 5.07
CA GLY A 13 1.86 2.51 4.02
C GLY A 13 1.66 1.60 2.81
N ARG A 14 0.93 0.48 2.97
CA ARG A 14 0.55 -0.43 1.86
C ARG A 14 -0.38 0.22 0.84
N ARG A 15 -1.02 1.34 1.16
CA ARG A 15 -1.91 2.09 0.25
C ARG A 15 -1.27 3.35 -0.33
N THR A 16 -0.05 3.67 0.10
CA THR A 16 0.62 4.94 -0.16
C THR A 16 2.10 4.78 -0.50
N TYR A 17 2.50 3.61 -1.01
CA TYR A 17 3.83 3.45 -1.59
C TYR A 17 3.98 4.16 -2.93
N ASN A 18 2.88 4.37 -3.67
CA ASN A 18 2.82 5.18 -4.88
C ASN A 18 1.85 6.36 -4.71
N ALA A 19 2.15 7.47 -5.38
CA ALA A 19 1.30 8.65 -5.48
C ALA A 19 1.11 9.01 -6.96
N ARG A 20 -0.14 9.23 -7.37
CA ARG A 20 -0.47 9.68 -8.73
C ARG A 20 -0.16 11.16 -8.86
N SER A 21 0.70 11.52 -9.80
CA SER A 21 1.16 12.91 -10.00
C SER A 21 0.01 13.87 -10.31
N GLU A 22 -1.05 13.38 -10.94
CA GLU A 22 -2.26 14.12 -11.32
C GLU A 22 -3.07 14.58 -10.09
N THR A 23 -2.97 13.87 -8.97
CA THR A 23 -3.79 14.11 -7.77
C THR A 23 -2.99 14.30 -6.49
N VAL A 24 -1.66 14.21 -6.55
CA VAL A 24 -0.74 14.33 -5.41
C VAL A 24 -0.95 15.62 -4.61
N HIS A 25 -1.30 16.71 -5.28
CA HIS A 25 -1.55 18.02 -4.68
C HIS A 25 -2.91 18.12 -3.96
N LYS A 26 -3.84 17.19 -4.21
CA LYS A 26 -5.21 17.19 -3.67
C LYS A 26 -5.40 16.17 -2.56
N LEU A 27 -4.84 14.96 -2.73
CA LEU A 27 -5.13 13.83 -1.86
C LEU A 27 -4.63 14.06 -0.43
N PRO A 28 -5.43 13.77 0.62
CA PRO A 28 -5.04 14.00 2.02
C PRO A 28 -3.71 13.37 2.43
N SER A 29 -3.40 12.19 1.86
CA SER A 29 -2.16 11.48 2.14
C SER A 29 -0.91 12.24 1.67
N PHE A 30 -1.01 13.02 0.59
CA PHE A 30 0.14 13.55 -0.14
C PHE A 30 0.19 15.08 -0.23
N ARG A 31 -0.96 15.78 -0.08
CA ARG A 31 -1.04 17.23 -0.29
C ARG A 31 -0.09 18.05 0.60
N GLN A 32 0.11 17.63 1.85
CA GLN A 32 1.03 18.29 2.78
C GLN A 32 2.50 18.14 2.36
N PRO A 33 3.06 16.92 2.20
CA PRO A 33 4.45 16.77 1.74
C PRO A 33 4.67 17.35 0.33
N TRP A 34 3.66 17.30 -0.53
CA TRP A 34 3.70 17.97 -1.83
C TRP A 34 3.92 19.47 -1.70
N ALA A 35 3.06 20.15 -0.94
CA ALA A 35 3.09 21.60 -0.74
C ALA A 35 4.36 22.08 -0.01
N ALA A 36 4.84 21.29 0.95
CA ALA A 36 6.03 21.58 1.75
C ALA A 36 7.36 21.31 1.01
N GLY A 37 7.33 20.93 -0.27
CA GLY A 37 8.56 20.66 -1.03
C GLY A 37 9.35 19.44 -0.52
N GLN A 38 8.69 18.46 0.11
CA GLN A 38 9.37 17.29 0.67
C GLN A 38 9.70 16.28 -0.43
N ARG A 39 10.66 16.63 -1.27
CA ARG A 39 11.14 15.86 -2.43
C ARG A 39 12.20 14.85 -2.00
N CYS A 40 12.16 13.65 -2.57
CA CYS A 40 13.24 12.67 -2.42
C CYS A 40 13.49 11.93 -3.74
N ILE A 41 14.65 11.30 -3.84
CA ILE A 41 15.00 10.38 -4.93
C ILE A 41 15.11 8.99 -4.32
N ILE A 42 14.46 8.01 -4.93
CA ILE A 42 14.56 6.61 -4.56
C ILE A 42 15.49 5.94 -5.57
N PRO A 43 16.75 5.65 -5.19
CA PRO A 43 17.64 4.87 -6.04
C PRO A 43 17.16 3.42 -6.10
N ALA A 44 17.10 2.83 -7.29
CA ALA A 44 16.74 1.43 -7.47
C ALA A 44 17.51 0.81 -8.63
N GLU A 45 18.11 -0.36 -8.41
CA GLU A 45 18.74 -1.14 -9.49
C GLU A 45 17.72 -1.64 -10.52
N ALA A 46 16.48 -1.88 -10.07
CA ALA A 46 15.38 -2.27 -10.92
C ALA A 46 14.04 -2.01 -10.22
N ILE A 47 12.99 -1.82 -11.02
CA ILE A 47 11.61 -1.97 -10.58
C ILE A 47 11.04 -3.30 -11.06
N TYR A 48 9.93 -3.70 -10.47
CA TYR A 48 9.26 -4.93 -10.84
C TYR A 48 7.78 -4.73 -11.01
N GLU A 49 7.28 -5.15 -12.16
CA GLU A 49 5.88 -5.04 -12.53
C GLU A 49 5.32 -6.42 -12.88
N SER A 50 4.00 -6.55 -12.82
CA SER A 50 3.33 -7.74 -13.35
C SER A 50 3.14 -7.57 -14.85
N CYS A 51 3.37 -8.60 -15.65
CA CYS A 51 2.99 -8.65 -17.06
C CYS A 51 2.00 -9.79 -17.24
N HIS A 52 0.93 -9.55 -17.98
CA HIS A 52 -0.18 -10.47 -18.16
C HIS A 52 -0.31 -11.01 -19.59
N GLU A 53 0.65 -10.72 -20.48
CA GLU A 53 0.63 -11.18 -21.89
C GLU A 53 0.56 -12.70 -22.03
N SER A 54 1.08 -13.46 -21.04
CA SER A 54 0.98 -14.92 -21.02
C SER A 54 -0.35 -15.47 -20.47
N GLY A 55 -1.37 -14.63 -20.27
CA GLY A 55 -2.66 -14.99 -19.67
C GLY A 55 -2.66 -15.12 -18.13
N ARG A 56 -1.51 -14.94 -17.46
CA ARG A 56 -1.37 -14.94 -16.00
C ARG A 56 -0.36 -13.87 -15.58
N ALA A 57 -0.39 -13.47 -14.31
CA ALA A 57 0.59 -12.53 -13.76
C ALA A 57 1.99 -13.18 -13.72
N VAL A 58 2.91 -12.68 -14.56
CA VAL A 58 4.33 -12.99 -14.50
C VAL A 58 5.05 -11.75 -13.97
N ARG A 59 5.91 -11.91 -12.98
CA ARG A 59 6.74 -10.79 -12.47
C ARG A 59 7.85 -10.52 -13.46
N TRP A 60 8.03 -9.25 -13.85
CA TRP A 60 9.08 -8.79 -14.76
C TRP A 60 10.02 -7.84 -14.03
N ARG A 61 11.32 -7.96 -14.28
CA ARG A 61 12.35 -6.99 -13.87
C ARG A 61 12.46 -5.92 -14.95
N ILE A 62 12.57 -4.65 -14.55
CA ILE A 62 12.73 -3.51 -15.46
C ILE A 62 13.83 -2.61 -14.91
N TRP A 63 14.82 -2.27 -15.73
CA TRP A 63 16.00 -1.49 -15.32
C TRP A 63 16.55 -0.63 -16.46
N GLN A 64 17.42 0.32 -16.13
CA GLN A 64 18.16 1.11 -17.13
C GLN A 64 19.32 0.30 -17.70
N ASP A 65 19.62 0.52 -18.98
CA ASP A 65 20.82 -0.04 -19.60
C ASP A 65 22.11 0.58 -19.02
N GLY A 66 23.21 -0.19 -19.02
CA GLY A 66 24.54 0.33 -18.65
C GLY A 66 24.88 0.43 -17.15
N GLU A 67 24.36 -0.45 -16.29
CA GLU A 67 24.63 -0.47 -14.82
C GLU A 67 24.29 0.83 -14.07
N VAL A 68 23.46 1.70 -14.65
CA VAL A 68 22.98 2.92 -13.99
C VAL A 68 21.73 2.62 -13.17
N PRO A 69 21.67 2.99 -11.88
CA PRO A 69 20.47 2.83 -11.08
C PRO A 69 19.40 3.85 -11.48
N LEU A 70 18.13 3.44 -11.41
CA LEU A 70 16.99 4.32 -11.57
C LEU A 70 16.98 5.39 -10.47
N GLY A 71 16.84 6.65 -10.86
CA GLY A 71 16.54 7.76 -9.95
C GLY A 71 15.04 8.04 -9.94
N ILE A 72 14.28 7.44 -9.02
CA ILE A 72 12.82 7.59 -9.00
C ILE A 72 12.41 8.81 -8.19
N ALA A 73 11.64 9.72 -8.79
CA ALA A 73 11.09 10.88 -8.08
C ALA A 73 10.06 10.46 -7.03
N GLY A 74 10.18 10.99 -5.82
CA GLY A 74 9.26 10.69 -4.74
C GLY A 74 9.01 11.84 -3.77
N LEU A 75 8.06 11.60 -2.88
CA LEU A 75 7.80 12.44 -1.72
C LEU A 75 8.22 11.72 -0.46
N TYR A 76 8.78 12.46 0.49
CA TYR A 76 9.03 11.93 1.83
C TYR A 76 8.23 12.70 2.88
N ARG A 77 8.11 12.06 4.04
CA ARG A 77 7.52 12.66 5.23
C ARG A 77 8.05 11.98 6.47
N ARG A 78 8.29 12.79 7.49
CA ARG A 78 8.49 12.34 8.86
C ARG A 78 7.15 12.07 9.53
N TRP A 79 6.97 10.86 10.03
CA TRP A 79 5.75 10.40 10.71
C TRP A 79 6.08 9.98 12.14
N ARG A 80 5.26 10.41 13.09
CA ARG A 80 5.38 10.05 14.51
C ARG A 80 4.32 9.03 14.84
N SER A 81 4.75 7.93 15.42
CA SER A 81 3.85 6.85 15.83
C SER A 81 3.02 7.27 17.04
N PRO A 82 1.73 6.89 17.13
CA PRO A 82 0.94 7.08 18.34
C PRO A 82 1.56 6.40 19.57
N GLN A 83 2.31 5.31 19.38
CA GLN A 83 2.99 4.57 20.45
C GLN A 83 4.38 5.16 20.79
N GLY A 84 4.76 6.29 20.18
CA GLY A 84 6.10 6.86 20.27
C GLY A 84 7.05 6.32 19.20
N GLY A 85 8.10 7.11 18.93
CA GLY A 85 9.03 6.85 17.83
C GLY A 85 8.70 7.62 16.55
N GLU A 86 9.67 7.68 15.66
CA GLU A 86 9.61 8.48 14.44
C GLU A 86 10.16 7.66 13.26
N LEU A 87 9.47 7.75 12.12
CA LEU A 87 9.87 7.11 10.87
C LEU A 87 9.95 8.14 9.75
N LEU A 88 10.98 8.03 8.93
CA LEU A 88 10.97 8.62 7.59
C LEU A 88 10.26 7.67 6.64
N THR A 89 9.25 8.19 5.96
CA THR A 89 8.36 7.42 5.08
C THR A 89 8.30 8.12 3.73
N PHE A 90 8.09 7.36 2.65
CA PHE A 90 8.10 7.91 1.31
C PHE A 90 7.11 7.22 0.37
N ALA A 91 6.77 7.92 -0.71
CA ALA A 91 5.98 7.44 -1.84
C ALA A 91 6.70 7.75 -3.15
N MET A 92 6.67 6.82 -4.10
CA MET A 92 7.14 7.06 -5.46
C MET A 92 6.05 7.79 -6.25
N LEU A 93 6.43 8.78 -7.05
CA LEU A 93 5.51 9.44 -7.96
C LEU A 93 5.30 8.58 -9.20
N THR A 94 4.07 8.55 -9.68
CA THR A 94 3.69 7.81 -10.88
C THR A 94 2.94 8.70 -11.86
N ILE A 95 3.03 8.37 -13.14
CA ILE A 95 2.34 9.02 -14.25
C ILE A 95 1.68 7.97 -15.14
N ASN A 96 0.76 8.41 -16.00
CA ASN A 96 0.16 7.54 -17.01
C ASN A 96 1.24 7.01 -17.97
N ALA A 97 1.09 5.74 -18.37
CA ALA A 97 2.03 5.04 -19.23
C ALA A 97 1.31 4.23 -20.32
N ASP A 98 0.07 4.56 -20.68
CA ASP A 98 -0.72 3.82 -21.67
C ASP A 98 -0.05 3.84 -23.05
N ALA A 99 0.64 4.93 -23.37
CA ALA A 99 1.38 5.10 -24.62
C ALA A 99 2.86 4.68 -24.55
N HIS A 100 3.39 4.33 -23.37
CA HIS A 100 4.81 4.03 -23.23
C HIS A 100 5.16 2.67 -23.87
N PRO A 101 6.18 2.56 -24.75
CA PRO A 101 6.46 1.34 -25.53
C PRO A 101 6.59 0.06 -24.69
N LEU A 102 7.33 0.12 -23.58
CA LEU A 102 7.49 -0.99 -22.64
C LEU A 102 6.34 -1.07 -21.62
N MET A 103 6.13 -0.02 -20.83
CA MET A 103 5.23 -0.04 -19.67
C MET A 103 3.76 -0.29 -20.01
N ARG A 104 3.31 -0.03 -21.25
CA ARG A 104 1.94 -0.36 -21.69
C ARG A 104 1.61 -1.86 -21.66
N ARG A 105 2.65 -2.72 -21.61
CA ARG A 105 2.55 -4.19 -21.54
C ARG A 105 2.37 -4.71 -20.11
N MET A 106 2.54 -3.84 -19.11
CA MET A 106 2.50 -4.18 -17.69
C MET A 106 1.09 -4.05 -17.10
N ASN A 107 0.86 -4.72 -15.98
CA ASN A 107 -0.43 -4.89 -15.31
C ASN A 107 -1.50 -5.55 -16.20
N LYS A 108 -2.72 -5.71 -15.71
CA LYS A 108 -3.78 -6.44 -16.45
C LYS A 108 -4.25 -5.64 -17.66
N ALA A 109 -4.70 -6.33 -18.71
CA ALA A 109 -5.40 -5.67 -19.82
C ALA A 109 -6.65 -4.94 -19.30
N GLY A 110 -6.90 -3.73 -19.80
CA GLY A 110 -8.01 -2.87 -19.35
C GLY A 110 -7.70 -1.97 -18.14
N ASP A 111 -6.69 -2.29 -17.34
CA ASP A 111 -6.24 -1.39 -16.27
C ASP A 111 -5.42 -0.23 -16.87
N GLU A 112 -5.59 0.97 -16.33
CA GLU A 112 -4.72 2.11 -16.61
C GLU A 112 -3.25 1.74 -16.37
N LYS A 113 -2.39 2.00 -17.36
CA LYS A 113 -0.96 1.73 -17.27
C LYS A 113 -0.29 2.89 -16.56
N ARG A 114 0.59 2.56 -15.64
CA ARG A 114 1.36 3.53 -14.86
C ARG A 114 2.83 3.19 -14.91
N MET A 115 3.65 4.22 -14.77
CA MET A 115 5.07 4.08 -14.52
C MET A 115 5.49 5.03 -13.42
N VAL A 116 6.57 4.70 -12.72
CA VAL A 116 7.24 5.65 -11.84
C VAL A 116 7.85 6.79 -12.64
N VAL A 117 7.95 7.97 -12.03
CA VAL A 117 8.67 9.10 -12.62
C VAL A 117 10.17 8.85 -12.45
N ILE A 118 10.85 8.53 -13.55
CA ILE A 118 12.31 8.35 -13.59
C ILE A 118 12.92 9.70 -13.95
N LEU A 119 13.91 10.13 -13.17
CA LEU A 119 14.64 11.38 -13.36
C LEU A 119 15.94 11.10 -14.13
N ASP A 120 16.29 12.04 -15.01
CA ASP A 120 17.64 12.12 -15.56
C ASP A 120 18.63 12.53 -14.46
N PRO A 121 19.91 12.08 -14.50
CA PRO A 121 20.90 12.46 -13.49
C PRO A 121 21.07 13.97 -13.31
N GLU A 122 20.95 14.73 -14.40
CA GLU A 122 20.98 16.21 -14.41
C GLU A 122 19.80 16.84 -13.66
N ASP A 123 18.69 16.13 -13.53
CA ASP A 123 17.48 16.59 -12.83
C ASP A 123 17.48 16.28 -11.33
N TYR A 124 18.49 15.57 -10.80
CA TYR A 124 18.49 15.13 -9.40
C TYR A 124 18.49 16.30 -8.41
N LEU A 125 19.48 17.19 -8.52
CA LEU A 125 19.55 18.35 -7.62
C LEU A 125 18.38 19.33 -7.85
N PRO A 126 18.03 19.69 -9.11
CA PRO A 126 16.85 20.49 -9.37
C PRO A 126 15.56 19.88 -8.81
N TRP A 127 15.37 18.57 -8.85
CA TRP A 127 14.21 17.90 -8.27
C TRP A 127 14.16 18.05 -6.76
N LEU A 128 15.29 17.82 -6.07
CA LEU A 128 15.37 17.89 -4.61
C LEU A 128 15.11 19.30 -4.07
N GLN A 129 15.32 20.33 -4.90
CA GLN A 129 15.17 21.74 -4.51
C GLN A 129 13.88 22.39 -5.01
N CYS A 130 13.15 21.76 -5.93
CA CYS A 130 12.03 22.42 -6.60
C CYS A 130 10.79 22.58 -5.71
N GLY A 131 10.10 23.70 -5.92
CA GLY A 131 8.79 23.96 -5.32
C GLY A 131 7.66 23.10 -5.90
N SER A 132 6.47 23.23 -5.34
CA SER A 132 5.26 22.56 -5.84
C SER A 132 4.82 23.05 -7.23
N LEU A 133 5.13 24.29 -7.60
CA LEU A 133 4.79 24.86 -8.91
C LEU A 133 5.73 24.37 -10.02
N GLU A 134 6.97 24.03 -9.70
CA GLU A 134 7.98 23.59 -10.66
C GLU A 134 7.98 22.07 -10.86
N ALA A 135 7.65 21.32 -9.82
CA ALA A 135 7.64 19.86 -9.82
C ALA A 135 6.87 19.20 -11.00
N PRO A 136 5.76 19.75 -11.53
CA PRO A 136 5.09 19.18 -12.70
C PRO A 136 5.96 19.02 -13.95
N ARG A 137 7.06 19.79 -14.09
CA ARG A 137 7.95 19.68 -15.26
C ARG A 137 8.64 18.32 -15.40
N TYR A 138 8.76 17.57 -14.30
CA TYR A 138 9.39 16.25 -14.28
C TYR A 138 8.38 15.12 -14.54
N PHE A 139 7.08 15.41 -14.66
CA PHE A 139 6.03 14.40 -14.84
C PHE A 139 5.89 13.97 -16.30
N ARG A 140 7.00 13.47 -16.85
CA ARG A 140 7.12 13.02 -18.23
C ARG A 140 7.43 11.52 -18.28
N PRO A 141 6.87 10.77 -19.24
CA PRO A 141 7.28 9.40 -19.49
C PRO A 141 8.79 9.35 -19.73
N TRP A 142 9.46 8.34 -19.17
CA TRP A 142 10.87 8.09 -19.45
C TRP A 142 11.05 7.84 -20.94
N ASN A 143 12.03 8.50 -21.56
CA ASN A 143 12.32 8.39 -22.98
C ASN A 143 13.62 7.62 -23.27
N GLY A 144 14.44 7.36 -22.25
CA GLY A 144 15.65 6.56 -22.35
C GLY A 144 15.37 5.06 -22.48
N SER A 145 16.43 4.29 -22.70
CA SER A 145 16.34 2.83 -22.79
C SER A 145 15.94 2.22 -21.44
N LEU A 146 15.01 1.27 -21.49
CA LEU A 146 14.68 0.37 -20.39
C LEU A 146 14.76 -1.06 -20.90
N LEU A 147 15.54 -1.87 -20.20
CA LEU A 147 15.60 -3.30 -20.39
C LEU A 147 14.55 -3.97 -19.50
N ALA A 148 13.99 -5.09 -19.97
CA ALA A 148 13.00 -5.84 -19.21
C ALA A 148 13.01 -7.33 -19.53
N GLU A 149 12.86 -8.15 -18.50
CA GLU A 149 12.82 -9.60 -18.63
C GLU A 149 11.89 -10.24 -17.57
N PRO A 150 11.30 -11.42 -17.85
CA PRO A 150 10.61 -12.20 -16.82
C PRO A 150 11.55 -12.57 -15.66
N ALA A 151 11.14 -12.23 -14.44
CA ALA A 151 11.84 -12.54 -13.20
C ALA A 151 10.86 -13.10 -12.15
N PRO A 152 10.28 -14.29 -12.41
CA PRO A 152 9.33 -14.93 -11.49
C PRO A 152 10.00 -15.24 -10.15
N LEU A 153 9.29 -14.98 -9.05
CA LEU A 153 9.75 -15.41 -7.73
C LEU A 153 9.73 -16.93 -7.65
N VAL A 154 10.86 -17.53 -7.31
CA VAL A 154 10.93 -18.95 -6.95
C VAL A 154 10.16 -19.12 -5.65
N ARG A 155 8.97 -19.71 -5.72
CA ARG A 155 8.20 -20.04 -4.51
C ARG A 155 8.82 -21.27 -3.90
N ALA A 156 9.27 -21.16 -2.64
CA ALA A 156 9.57 -22.34 -1.85
C ALA A 156 8.33 -23.25 -1.83
N PRO A 157 8.51 -24.58 -1.89
CA PRO A 157 7.40 -25.51 -1.73
C PRO A 157 6.66 -25.18 -0.43
N LYS A 158 5.33 -25.14 -0.51
CA LYS A 158 4.48 -24.93 0.66
C LYS A 158 4.70 -26.13 1.57
N VAL A 159 5.42 -25.96 2.68
CA VAL A 159 5.50 -27.00 3.70
C VAL A 159 4.07 -27.25 4.14
N ALA A 160 3.57 -28.46 3.90
CA ALA A 160 2.26 -28.85 4.39
C ALA A 160 2.30 -28.67 5.91
N ALA A 161 1.40 -27.87 6.46
CA ALA A 161 1.21 -27.85 7.89
C ALA A 161 0.88 -29.30 8.29
N GLU A 162 1.64 -29.87 9.22
CA GLU A 162 1.24 -31.13 9.84
C GLU A 162 -0.19 -30.95 10.35
N PRO A 163 -1.11 -31.88 10.02
CA PRO A 163 -2.42 -31.84 10.63
C PRO A 163 -2.21 -31.88 12.16
N PRO A 164 -2.96 -31.07 12.93
CA PRO A 164 -2.85 -31.12 14.38
C PRO A 164 -3.01 -32.57 14.83
N ALA A 165 -2.13 -33.01 15.74
CA ALA A 165 -2.24 -34.32 16.36
C ALA A 165 -3.68 -34.50 16.82
N ARG A 166 -4.32 -35.60 16.42
CA ARG A 166 -5.64 -35.96 16.93
C ARG A 166 -5.49 -36.11 18.43
N ASP A 167 -6.10 -35.22 19.21
CA ASP A 167 -6.26 -35.42 20.64
C ASP A 167 -6.90 -36.80 20.83
N GLU A 168 -6.23 -37.68 21.59
CA GLU A 168 -6.83 -38.92 22.05
C GLU A 168 -8.13 -38.57 22.77
N ILE A 169 -9.24 -39.06 22.23
CA ILE A 169 -10.56 -38.89 22.84
C ILE A 169 -10.53 -39.61 24.18
N LEU A 170 -10.34 -38.84 25.26
CA LEU A 170 -10.57 -39.32 26.61
C LEU A 170 -12.04 -39.78 26.72
N PRO A 171 -12.32 -40.92 27.35
CA PRO A 171 -13.69 -41.41 27.49
C PRO A 171 -14.57 -40.38 28.23
N PRO A 172 -15.86 -40.27 27.86
CA PRO A 172 -16.73 -39.24 28.41
C PRO A 172 -16.87 -39.39 29.94
N LYS A 173 -16.63 -38.29 30.65
CA LYS A 173 -16.93 -38.20 32.09
C LYS A 173 -18.44 -38.20 32.31
N ALA A 174 -18.91 -38.95 33.30
CA ALA A 174 -20.31 -38.99 33.70
C ALA A 174 -20.82 -37.59 34.07
N ILE A 175 -21.92 -37.17 33.43
CA ILE A 175 -22.58 -35.88 33.66
C ILE A 175 -23.50 -36.02 34.88
N LYS A 176 -23.34 -35.17 35.89
CA LYS A 176 -24.30 -35.04 37.01
C LYS A 176 -25.57 -34.32 36.52
N PRO A 177 -26.78 -34.71 36.95
CA PRO A 177 -28.01 -34.05 36.53
C PRO A 177 -28.07 -32.60 37.00
N MET A 178 -28.65 -31.75 36.15
CA MET A 178 -28.80 -30.31 36.35
C MET A 178 -29.97 -30.01 37.32
N PRO A 179 -29.88 -29.01 38.21
CA PRO A 179 -31.00 -28.58 39.04
C PRO A 179 -32.10 -27.90 38.19
N PRO A 180 -33.38 -27.92 38.64
CA PRO A 180 -34.49 -27.34 37.90
C PRO A 180 -34.42 -25.80 37.79
N PRO A 181 -35.02 -25.22 36.74
CA PRO A 181 -35.00 -23.77 36.49
C PRO A 181 -35.81 -22.99 37.53
N ALA A 182 -35.37 -21.76 37.82
CA ALA A 182 -36.06 -20.82 38.69
C ALA A 182 -37.36 -20.27 38.06
N GLN A 183 -38.37 -19.98 38.88
CA GLN A 183 -39.65 -19.40 38.43
C GLN A 183 -39.48 -17.94 37.97
N PRO A 184 -40.22 -17.49 36.93
CA PRO A 184 -40.21 -16.10 36.48
C PRO A 184 -40.90 -15.16 37.49
N PRO A 185 -40.50 -13.87 37.55
CA PRO A 185 -41.12 -12.90 38.46
C PRO A 185 -42.55 -12.52 38.03
N SER A 186 -43.38 -12.19 39.02
CA SER A 186 -44.77 -11.75 38.85
C SER A 186 -44.88 -10.39 38.15
N PRO A 187 -45.94 -10.13 37.36
CA PRO A 187 -46.17 -8.83 36.72
C PRO A 187 -46.53 -7.75 37.75
N PRO A 188 -46.23 -6.46 37.47
CA PRO A 188 -46.59 -5.35 38.35
C PRO A 188 -48.11 -5.07 38.34
N PRO A 189 -48.66 -4.52 39.44
CA PRO A 189 -50.08 -4.19 39.52
C PRO A 189 -50.47 -3.00 38.63
N PRO A 190 -51.75 -2.91 38.20
CA PRO A 190 -52.23 -1.82 37.35
C PRO A 190 -52.28 -0.47 38.10
N PRO A 191 -52.17 0.66 37.38
CA PRO A 191 -52.19 1.99 37.98
C PRO A 191 -53.58 2.35 38.52
N THR A 192 -53.62 2.89 39.74
CA THR A 192 -54.84 3.41 40.37
C THR A 192 -55.18 4.78 39.80
N GLN A 193 -56.46 4.97 39.47
CA GLN A 193 -57.04 6.24 39.05
C GLN A 193 -57.25 7.14 40.28
N GLY A 194 -56.60 8.29 40.32
CA GLY A 194 -56.80 9.33 41.33
C GLY A 194 -55.53 9.73 42.06
N ASP A 195 -54.81 10.70 41.50
CA ASP A 195 -54.52 11.97 42.18
C ASP A 195 -53.92 12.92 41.13
N LEU A 196 -54.84 13.74 40.59
CA LEU A 196 -54.53 15.07 40.10
C LEU A 196 -53.98 15.86 41.29
N PHE A 197 -52.79 16.44 41.17
CA PHE A 197 -52.40 17.81 41.55
C PHE A 197 -50.88 17.97 41.36
#